data_AF-A0A158PHT1-F1
#
_entry.id   AF-A0A158PHT1-F1
#
_cell.length_a   1.000
_cell.length_b   1.000
_cell.length_c   1.000
_cell.angle_alpha   90.00
_cell.angle_beta   90.00
_cell.angle_gamma   90.00
#
_symmetry.space_group_name_H-M   'P 1'
#
loop_
_entity.id
_entity.type
_entity.pdbx_description
1 polymer ?
#
loop_
_entity_poly.entity_id
_entity_poly.type
_entity_poly.pdbx_seq_one_letter_code
_entity_poly.pdbx_strand_id
1 'polypeptide(L)'
;MPLNLAEGISEDDTNAFGFSYYKVFDPRIPTCSVFDDPNCQFPENYSLLDIDDYRISYMKEMYEFWKGKFVKWEMGNFSREYSMSIYWSALTITTCGQQPYPSSSSQNMLEVIDTLIGVLVFATIIGGVGSVVTQMNEDVYDFRQKMDGIKFYMKYRMVTPAIQERVIACFTYMHSVHQLYDEQELLDVLPPRLQGQIAVNLHMDTLKKVELFKQCSAGFLYEVVLRIKQQIYSPNDYLFRAGERAKEMFIVKRGTLHVIDENTSTPTMTITDGATIGEMSVILIAGNQLGDRRTVSLLSEGYSDVYILNQDDVSAILKDYPSDRETLINNAREMLRSRNLLAENPDGSTDDEPITMLSLEEQLNRLKDQIGELDKQLNNMCASFESVEDAHRWSGVT
;
A
#
# COMPACT_ATOMS: atom_id res chain seq x y z
N MET A 1 13.88 -15.47 75.06
CA MET A 1 13.31 -16.23 73.93
C MET A 1 13.50 -15.37 72.69
N PRO A 2 14.58 -15.55 71.91
CA PRO A 2 14.89 -14.65 70.82
C PRO A 2 14.03 -15.02 69.61
N LEU A 3 13.04 -14.18 69.31
CA LEU A 3 12.37 -14.18 68.01
C LEU A 3 13.40 -13.76 66.96
N ASN A 4 13.85 -14.71 66.15
CA ASN A 4 14.89 -14.52 65.15
C ASN A 4 14.44 -15.11 63.82
N LEU A 5 14.36 -14.26 62.79
CA LEU A 5 14.54 -14.50 61.34
C LEU A 5 13.82 -15.68 60.64
N ALA A 6 13.05 -16.51 61.34
CA ALA A 6 12.35 -17.69 60.80
C ALA A 6 10.83 -17.50 60.68
N GLU A 7 10.29 -16.32 61.02
CA GLU A 7 8.89 -15.98 60.74
C GLU A 7 8.70 -15.86 59.23
N GLY A 8 8.33 -16.98 58.61
CA GLY A 8 8.17 -17.16 57.17
C GLY A 8 9.07 -18.22 56.53
N ILE A 9 10.04 -18.80 57.26
CA ILE A 9 10.96 -19.85 56.75
C ILE A 9 10.79 -21.18 57.49
N SER A 10 10.18 -21.22 58.68
CA SER A 10 9.75 -22.51 59.24
C SER A 10 8.51 -23.00 58.49
N GLU A 11 8.75 -23.89 57.52
CA GLU A 11 7.82 -24.83 56.88
C GLU A 11 7.18 -25.84 57.86
N ASP A 12 7.10 -25.54 59.16
CA ASP A 12 6.52 -26.48 60.14
C ASP A 12 4.98 -26.51 60.13
N ASP A 13 4.34 -25.65 59.34
CA ASP A 13 2.94 -25.81 58.95
C ASP A 13 2.86 -26.21 57.48
N THR A 14 2.73 -27.52 57.24
CA THR A 14 2.43 -28.11 55.92
C THR A 14 1.08 -27.65 55.33
N ASN A 15 0.29 -26.86 56.09
CA ASN A 15 -0.95 -26.23 55.66
C ASN A 15 -0.86 -24.70 55.50
N ALA A 16 0.26 -24.04 55.81
CA ALA A 16 0.37 -22.58 55.78
C ALA A 16 0.78 -22.04 54.40
N PHE A 17 -0.15 -22.09 53.45
CA PHE A 17 -0.04 -21.46 52.13
C PHE A 17 0.49 -20.01 52.20
N GLY A 18 1.21 -19.57 51.16
CA GLY A 18 1.87 -18.26 51.04
C GLY A 18 0.95 -17.05 50.90
N PHE A 19 -0.37 -17.21 51.06
CA PHE A 19 -1.36 -16.20 50.72
C PHE A 19 -2.15 -15.70 51.93
N SER A 20 -1.44 -15.16 52.93
CA SER A 20 -2.06 -14.51 54.07
C SER A 20 -1.59 -13.08 54.24
N TYR A 21 -2.51 -12.17 54.59
CA TYR A 21 -2.21 -10.73 54.71
C TYR A 21 -1.14 -10.43 55.78
N TYR A 22 -0.99 -11.29 56.78
CA TYR A 22 0.05 -11.19 57.80
C TYR A 22 1.46 -11.54 57.28
N LYS A 23 1.55 -12.28 56.17
CA LYS A 23 2.81 -12.55 55.45
C LYS A 23 3.18 -11.45 54.44
N VAL A 24 2.31 -10.45 54.23
CA VAL A 24 2.68 -9.23 53.49
C VAL A 24 3.58 -8.39 54.39
N PHE A 25 4.88 -8.42 54.09
CA PHE A 25 5.89 -7.72 54.86
C PHE A 25 5.78 -6.20 54.69
N ASP A 26 5.99 -5.47 55.77
CA ASP A 26 6.16 -4.03 55.73
C ASP A 26 7.40 -3.68 54.88
N PRO A 27 7.27 -2.79 53.88
CA PRO A 27 8.42 -2.39 53.09
C PRO A 27 9.46 -1.73 53.99
N ARG A 28 10.71 -2.19 53.85
CA ARG A 28 11.87 -1.64 54.54
C ARG A 28 12.63 -0.77 53.54
N ILE A 29 12.58 0.54 53.76
CA ILE A 29 13.20 1.51 52.86
C ILE A 29 14.55 1.91 53.47
N PRO A 30 15.65 1.83 52.72
CA PRO A 30 16.96 2.24 53.23
C PRO A 30 16.95 3.74 53.51
N THR A 31 17.54 4.13 54.64
CA THR A 31 17.67 5.54 55.02
C THR A 31 18.93 6.20 54.48
N CYS A 32 19.83 5.41 53.91
CA CYS A 32 21.07 5.87 53.31
C CYS A 32 21.04 5.63 51.79
N SER A 33 21.72 6.49 51.06
CA SER A 33 21.90 6.40 49.61
C SER A 33 23.29 5.87 49.32
N VAL A 34 23.39 4.81 48.52
CA VAL A 34 24.68 4.20 48.11
C VAL A 34 25.55 5.17 47.31
N PHE A 35 24.94 6.16 46.66
CA PHE A 35 25.65 7.16 45.85
C PHE A 35 26.22 8.32 46.68
N ASP A 36 25.63 8.60 47.85
CA ASP A 36 25.99 9.75 48.68
C ASP A 36 26.79 9.37 49.92
N ASP A 37 26.62 8.15 50.44
CA ASP A 37 27.32 7.65 51.64
C ASP A 37 28.08 6.35 51.35
N PRO A 38 29.44 6.36 51.38
CA PRO A 38 30.24 5.17 51.15
C PRO A 38 30.03 4.08 52.23
N ASN A 39 29.45 4.42 53.38
CA ASN A 39 29.14 3.47 54.46
C ASN A 39 27.76 2.81 54.31
N CYS A 40 27.02 3.14 53.24
CA CYS A 40 25.73 2.55 52.92
C CYS A 40 25.83 1.26 52.08
N GLN A 41 27.05 0.88 51.66
CA GLN A 41 27.30 -0.33 50.88
C GLN A 41 27.78 -1.47 51.79
N PHE A 42 27.08 -2.61 51.75
CA PHE A 42 27.56 -3.83 52.39
C PHE A 42 28.67 -4.45 51.53
N PRO A 43 29.85 -4.79 52.10
CA PRO A 43 30.94 -5.39 51.34
C PRO A 43 30.63 -6.86 51.03
N GLU A 44 30.06 -7.11 49.85
CA GLU A 44 29.73 -8.46 49.40
C GLU A 44 31.00 -9.21 48.96
N ASN A 45 31.23 -10.40 49.53
CA ASN A 45 32.28 -11.31 49.08
C ASN A 45 31.66 -12.47 48.29
N TYR A 46 31.62 -12.31 46.97
CA TYR A 46 30.96 -13.26 46.06
C TYR A 46 31.56 -14.67 46.08
N SER A 47 32.79 -14.83 46.54
CA SER A 47 33.49 -16.12 46.61
C SER A 47 33.01 -17.03 47.74
N LEU A 48 32.23 -16.50 48.70
CA LEU A 48 31.75 -17.22 49.89
C LEU A 48 30.24 -17.50 49.89
N LEU A 49 29.50 -16.99 48.89
CA LEU A 49 28.03 -17.06 48.83
C LEU A 49 27.51 -18.48 48.55
N ASP A 50 28.25 -19.30 47.79
CA ASP A 50 27.85 -20.66 47.38
C ASP A 50 28.28 -21.76 48.38
N ILE A 51 28.87 -21.41 49.52
CA ILE A 51 29.29 -22.37 50.53
C ILE A 51 28.23 -22.44 51.61
N ASP A 52 27.46 -23.54 51.65
CA ASP A 52 26.31 -23.73 52.55
C ASP A 52 26.63 -23.45 54.03
N ASP A 53 27.82 -23.80 54.49
CA ASP A 53 28.28 -23.57 55.87
C ASP A 53 28.44 -22.08 56.23
N TYR A 54 28.73 -21.22 55.25
CA TYR A 54 28.94 -19.77 55.46
C TYR A 54 27.70 -18.93 55.15
N ARG A 55 26.69 -19.49 54.49
CA ARG A 55 25.45 -18.77 54.13
C ARG A 55 24.72 -18.23 55.35
N ILE A 56 24.62 -19.03 56.41
CA ILE A 56 23.92 -18.64 57.65
C ILE A 56 24.67 -17.52 58.39
N SER A 57 26.00 -17.59 58.47
CA SER A 57 26.82 -16.52 59.08
C SER A 57 26.77 -15.24 58.25
N TYR A 58 26.85 -15.36 56.93
CA TYR A 58 26.77 -14.23 56.00
C TYR A 58 25.42 -13.50 56.10
N MET A 59 24.30 -14.23 56.16
CA MET A 59 22.98 -13.63 56.36
C MET A 59 22.86 -12.89 57.70
N LYS A 60 23.51 -13.38 58.77
CA LYS A 60 23.55 -12.69 60.06
C LYS A 60 24.36 -11.39 60.00
N GLU A 61 25.54 -11.42 59.37
CA GLU A 61 26.38 -10.23 59.17
C GLU A 61 25.67 -9.17 58.34
N MET A 62 25.02 -9.57 57.24
CA MET A 62 24.22 -8.69 56.41
C MET A 62 23.05 -8.09 57.22
N TYR A 63 22.35 -8.88 58.03
CA TYR A 63 21.29 -8.38 58.89
C TYR A 63 21.80 -7.37 59.91
N GLU A 64 22.93 -7.65 60.57
CA GLU A 64 23.55 -6.74 61.53
C GLU A 64 24.01 -5.42 60.88
N PHE A 65 24.55 -5.47 59.66
CA PHE A 65 24.92 -4.28 58.90
C PHE A 65 23.73 -3.37 58.59
N TRP A 66 22.61 -3.97 58.16
CA TRP A 66 21.40 -3.23 57.82
C TRP A 66 20.56 -2.86 59.04
N LYS A 67 20.82 -3.45 60.22
CA LYS A 67 20.09 -3.18 61.45
C LYS A 67 20.19 -1.69 61.83
N GLY A 68 19.08 -0.97 61.72
CA GLY A 68 19.00 0.47 62.03
C GLY A 68 19.33 1.40 60.84
N LYS A 69 19.63 0.87 59.65
CA LYS A 69 19.83 1.64 58.40
C LYS A 69 18.62 1.60 57.46
N PHE A 70 17.47 1.18 57.97
CA PHE A 70 16.21 1.19 57.25
C PHE A 70 15.09 1.75 58.12
N VAL A 71 14.15 2.45 57.49
CA VAL A 71 12.86 2.76 58.10
C VAL A 71 11.89 1.70 57.66
N LYS A 72 11.22 1.10 58.63
CA LYS A 72 10.11 0.19 58.41
C LYS A 72 8.86 1.03 58.20
N TRP A 73 8.25 0.93 57.02
CA TRP A 73 6.99 1.62 56.77
C TRP A 73 5.84 0.70 57.16
N GLU A 74 5.20 1.00 58.30
CA GLU A 74 4.12 0.16 58.82
C GLU A 74 2.86 0.34 57.99
N MET A 75 2.50 -0.70 57.25
CA MET A 75 1.22 -0.78 56.56
C MET A 75 0.14 -1.27 57.53
N GLY A 76 -0.95 -0.53 57.62
CA GLY A 76 -2.12 -0.96 58.39
C GLY A 76 -2.73 -2.26 57.85
N ASN A 77 -3.47 -2.97 58.71
CA ASN A 77 -4.09 -4.25 58.33
C ASN A 77 -5.03 -4.11 57.13
N PHE A 78 -5.81 -3.03 57.08
CA PHE A 78 -6.72 -2.74 55.96
C PHE A 78 -6.00 -2.69 54.60
N SER A 79 -4.87 -1.98 54.51
CA SER A 79 -4.12 -1.91 53.24
C SER A 79 -3.56 -3.26 52.83
N ARG A 80 -3.14 -4.10 53.79
CA ARG A 80 -2.63 -5.44 53.50
C ARG A 80 -3.74 -6.36 52.98
N GLU A 81 -4.89 -6.36 53.65
CA GLU A 81 -6.07 -7.15 53.24
C GLU A 81 -6.58 -6.74 51.85
N TYR A 82 -6.64 -5.43 51.57
CA TYR A 82 -7.06 -4.92 50.27
C TYR A 82 -6.06 -5.26 49.15
N SER A 83 -4.75 -5.11 49.41
CA SER A 83 -3.70 -5.46 48.44
C SER A 83 -3.76 -6.94 48.07
N MET A 84 -3.99 -7.79 49.08
CA MET A 84 -4.17 -9.23 48.90
C MET A 84 -5.40 -9.55 48.05
N SER A 85 -6.50 -8.81 48.26
CA SER A 85 -7.75 -8.97 47.50
C SER A 85 -7.57 -8.57 46.02
N ILE A 86 -6.83 -7.49 45.75
CA ILE A 86 -6.46 -7.09 44.38
C ILE A 86 -5.59 -8.15 43.72
N TYR A 87 -4.56 -8.63 44.43
CA TYR A 87 -3.67 -9.67 43.92
C TYR A 87 -4.45 -10.94 43.57
N TRP A 88 -5.37 -11.36 44.45
CA TRP A 88 -6.26 -12.49 44.19
C TRP A 88 -7.10 -12.22 42.94
N SER A 89 -7.81 -11.09 42.87
CA SER A 89 -8.64 -10.73 41.71
C SER A 89 -7.85 -10.65 40.39
N ALA A 90 -6.62 -10.13 40.45
CA ALA A 90 -5.71 -10.03 39.31
C ALA A 90 -5.30 -11.42 38.79
N LEU A 91 -5.07 -12.40 39.67
CA LEU A 91 -4.78 -13.78 39.26
C LEU A 91 -6.00 -14.48 38.66
N THR A 92 -7.22 -14.20 39.16
CA THR A 92 -8.45 -14.75 38.57
C THR A 92 -8.63 -14.22 37.16
N ILE A 93 -8.54 -12.90 36.95
CA ILE A 93 -8.77 -12.28 35.64
C ILE A 93 -7.68 -12.66 34.61
N THR A 94 -6.44 -12.88 35.01
CA THR A 94 -5.37 -13.35 34.11
C THR A 94 -5.35 -14.87 33.93
N THR A 95 -6.28 -15.61 34.55
CA THR A 95 -6.38 -17.08 34.50
C THR A 95 -5.13 -17.82 35.00
N CYS A 96 -4.29 -17.15 35.81
CA CYS A 96 -3.07 -17.75 36.36
C CYS A 96 -3.36 -18.76 37.48
N GLY A 97 -4.49 -18.65 38.17
CA GLY A 97 -5.08 -19.70 39.03
C GLY A 97 -4.27 -20.10 40.28
N GLN A 98 -3.23 -19.35 40.65
CA GLN A 98 -2.42 -19.64 41.85
C GLN A 98 -3.07 -19.11 43.13
N GLN A 99 -4.25 -19.64 43.47
CA GLN A 99 -5.05 -19.17 44.61
C GLN A 99 -5.29 -20.30 45.63
N PRO A 100 -5.46 -19.98 46.92
CA PRO A 100 -5.77 -20.99 47.93
C PRO A 100 -7.18 -21.54 47.71
N TYR A 101 -7.35 -22.84 47.93
CA TYR A 101 -8.65 -23.50 47.75
C TYR A 101 -9.71 -22.95 48.72
N PRO A 102 -10.96 -22.78 48.27
CA PRO A 102 -12.06 -22.28 49.07
C PRO A 102 -12.48 -23.34 50.10
N SER A 103 -12.57 -22.93 51.36
CA SER A 103 -12.89 -23.84 52.48
C SER A 103 -14.39 -23.91 52.79
N SER A 104 -15.17 -22.92 52.33
CA SER A 104 -16.61 -22.80 52.56
C SER A 104 -17.40 -22.83 51.24
N SER A 105 -18.65 -23.30 51.30
CA SER A 105 -19.54 -23.33 50.12
C SER A 105 -19.80 -21.94 49.53
N SER A 106 -19.83 -20.88 50.35
CA SER A 106 -19.98 -19.51 49.87
C SER A 106 -18.74 -18.99 49.13
N GLN A 107 -17.54 -19.35 49.59
CA GLN A 107 -16.28 -19.03 48.93
C GLN A 107 -16.16 -19.74 47.58
N ASN A 108 -16.54 -21.03 47.52
CA ASN A 108 -16.62 -21.80 46.28
C ASN A 108 -17.55 -21.14 45.25
N MET A 109 -18.73 -20.69 45.68
CA MET A 109 -19.68 -20.03 44.78
C MET A 109 -19.12 -18.72 44.23
N LEU A 110 -18.46 -17.91 45.07
CA LEU A 110 -17.82 -16.67 44.63
C LEU A 110 -16.68 -16.92 43.66
N GLU A 111 -15.82 -17.91 43.93
CA GLU A 111 -14.71 -18.27 43.04
C GLU A 111 -15.20 -18.76 41.67
N VAL A 112 -16.26 -19.57 41.61
CA VAL A 112 -16.84 -20.02 40.34
C VAL A 112 -17.39 -18.83 39.54
N ILE A 113 -18.13 -17.93 40.19
CA ILE A 113 -18.71 -16.76 39.51
C ILE A 113 -17.61 -15.79 39.04
N ASP A 114 -16.64 -15.48 39.90
CA ASP A 114 -15.52 -14.59 39.58
C ASP A 114 -14.65 -15.16 38.47
N THR A 115 -14.39 -16.48 38.50
CA THR A 115 -13.67 -17.16 37.41
C THR A 115 -14.41 -17.06 36.09
N LEU A 116 -15.73 -17.26 36.06
CA LEU A 116 -16.53 -17.13 34.84
C LEU A 116 -16.50 -15.71 34.28
N ILE A 117 -16.62 -14.70 35.14
CA ILE A 117 -16.52 -13.28 34.75
C ILE A 117 -15.11 -12.98 34.24
N GLY A 118 -14.07 -13.42 34.96
CA GLY A 118 -12.67 -13.23 34.61
C GLY A 118 -12.35 -13.78 33.23
N VAL A 119 -12.78 -15.01 32.91
CA VAL A 119 -12.60 -15.62 31.59
C VAL A 119 -13.29 -14.82 30.48
N LEU A 120 -14.52 -14.32 30.71
CA LEU A 120 -15.23 -13.50 29.73
C LEU A 120 -14.54 -12.16 29.47
N VAL A 121 -14.09 -11.49 30.53
CA VAL A 121 -13.34 -10.23 30.42
C VAL A 121 -12.02 -10.45 29.71
N PHE A 122 -11.26 -11.48 30.10
CA PHE A 122 -9.99 -11.83 29.46
C PHE A 122 -10.14 -12.14 27.97
N ALA A 123 -11.14 -12.95 27.60
CA ALA A 123 -11.44 -13.25 26.20
C ALA A 123 -11.79 -12.00 25.39
N THR A 124 -12.54 -11.06 25.98
CA THR A 124 -12.90 -9.80 25.33
C THR A 124 -11.67 -8.90 25.13
N ILE A 125 -10.78 -8.82 26.13
CA ILE A 125 -9.54 -8.03 26.03
C ILE A 125 -8.63 -8.60 24.93
N ILE A 126 -8.40 -9.92 24.92
CA ILE A 126 -7.58 -10.56 23.88
C ILE A 126 -8.21 -10.38 22.50
N GLY A 127 -9.54 -10.56 22.37
CA GLY A 127 -10.25 -10.34 21.11
C GLY A 127 -10.12 -8.90 20.61
N GLY A 128 -10.24 -7.92 21.51
CA GLY A 128 -10.06 -6.50 21.19
C GLY A 128 -8.64 -6.18 20.74
N VAL A 129 -7.62 -6.65 21.47
CA VAL A 129 -6.22 -6.48 21.09
C VAL A 129 -5.93 -7.15 19.73
N GLY A 130 -6.46 -8.35 19.51
CA GLY A 130 -6.35 -9.05 18.22
C GLY A 130 -6.91 -8.24 17.07
N SER A 131 -8.11 -7.67 17.23
CA SER A 131 -8.76 -6.84 16.21
C SER A 131 -7.98 -5.56 15.89
N VAL A 132 -7.41 -4.90 16.91
CA VAL A 132 -6.59 -3.70 16.70
C VAL A 132 -5.30 -4.05 15.96
N VAL A 133 -4.66 -5.17 16.32
CA VAL A 133 -3.44 -5.64 15.65
C VAL A 133 -3.70 -5.99 14.18
N THR A 134 -4.84 -6.62 13.87
CA THR A 134 -5.21 -6.92 12.48
C THR A 134 -5.51 -5.65 11.69
N GLN A 135 -6.27 -4.72 12.27
CA GLN A 135 -6.64 -3.47 11.58
C GLN A 135 -5.44 -2.56 11.33
N MET A 136 -4.49 -2.48 12.28
CA MET A 136 -3.27 -1.70 12.11
C MET A 136 -2.40 -2.19 10.93
N ASN A 137 -2.55 -3.45 10.54
CA ASN A 137 -1.76 -4.07 9.48
C ASN A 137 -2.58 -4.38 8.22
N GLU A 138 -3.81 -3.86 8.10
CA GLU A 138 -4.73 -4.18 7.00
C GLU A 138 -4.13 -3.79 5.63
N ASP A 139 -3.65 -2.54 5.48
CA ASP A 139 -3.05 -2.06 4.23
C ASP A 139 -1.83 -2.90 3.78
N VAL A 140 -1.00 -3.30 4.74
CA VAL A 140 0.19 -4.12 4.49
C VAL A 140 -0.21 -5.55 4.14
N TYR A 141 -1.25 -6.06 4.79
CA TYR A 141 -1.79 -7.39 4.54
C TYR A 141 -2.38 -7.48 3.14
N ASP A 142 -3.19 -6.50 2.73
CA ASP A 142 -3.81 -6.44 1.41
C ASP A 142 -2.78 -6.33 0.29
N PHE A 143 -1.76 -5.48 0.47
CA PHE A 143 -0.65 -5.40 -0.47
C PHE A 143 0.08 -6.74 -0.60
N ARG A 144 0.38 -7.39 0.52
CA ARG A 144 1.06 -8.70 0.53
C ARG A 144 0.21 -9.77 -0.15
N GLN A 145 -1.09 -9.83 0.12
CA GLN A 145 -2.00 -10.76 -0.54
C GLN A 145 -2.00 -10.59 -2.05
N LYS A 146 -2.15 -9.35 -2.55
CA LYS A 146 -2.13 -9.07 -3.99
C LYS A 146 -0.77 -9.44 -4.61
N MET A 147 0.34 -9.08 -3.95
CA MET A 147 1.69 -9.42 -4.39
C MET A 147 1.90 -10.94 -4.48
N ASP A 148 1.46 -11.69 -3.48
CA ASP A 148 1.59 -13.15 -3.46
C ASP A 148 0.73 -13.81 -4.55
N GLY A 149 -0.47 -13.28 -4.81
CA GLY A 149 -1.30 -13.68 -5.94
C GLY A 149 -0.61 -13.49 -7.29
N ILE A 150 0.01 -12.33 -7.51
CA ILE A 150 0.78 -12.04 -8.75
C ILE A 150 1.98 -13.00 -8.87
N LYS A 151 2.75 -13.19 -7.80
CA LYS A 151 3.89 -14.13 -7.79
C LYS A 151 3.45 -15.56 -8.10
N PHE A 152 2.34 -16.00 -7.50
CA PHE A 152 1.77 -17.31 -7.77
C PHE A 152 1.37 -17.46 -9.23
N TYR A 153 0.67 -16.47 -9.79
CA TYR A 153 0.26 -16.46 -11.20
C TYR A 153 1.47 -16.54 -12.15
N MET A 154 2.52 -15.75 -11.90
CA MET A 154 3.73 -15.75 -12.71
C MET A 154 4.46 -17.10 -12.66
N LYS A 155 4.53 -17.72 -11.48
CA LYS A 155 5.11 -19.06 -11.31
C LYS A 155 4.29 -20.13 -12.01
N TYR A 156 2.96 -20.07 -11.89
CA TYR A 156 2.04 -21.01 -12.55
C TYR A 156 2.14 -20.93 -14.08
N ARG A 157 2.27 -19.72 -14.64
CA ARG A 157 2.43 -19.48 -16.09
C ARG A 157 3.86 -19.58 -16.61
N MET A 158 4.84 -19.92 -15.76
CA MET A 158 6.25 -20.06 -16.13
C MET A 158 6.81 -18.79 -16.80
N VAL A 159 6.47 -17.61 -16.29
CA VAL A 159 6.98 -16.33 -16.77
C VAL A 159 8.50 -16.25 -16.55
N THR A 160 9.25 -15.64 -17.47
CA THR A 160 10.71 -15.53 -17.36
C THR A 160 11.13 -14.74 -16.11
N PRO A 161 12.23 -15.12 -15.42
CA PRO A 161 12.66 -14.45 -14.18
C PRO A 161 12.86 -12.93 -14.34
N ALA A 162 13.35 -12.49 -15.51
CA ALA A 162 13.53 -11.07 -15.81
C ALA A 162 12.21 -10.28 -15.80
N ILE A 163 11.12 -10.86 -16.33
CA ILE A 163 9.80 -10.21 -16.30
C ILE A 163 9.24 -10.26 -14.88
N GLN A 164 9.47 -11.34 -14.13
CA GLN A 164 9.02 -11.44 -12.74
C GLN A 164 9.61 -10.34 -11.86
N GLU A 165 10.93 -10.11 -11.96
CA GLU A 165 11.62 -9.07 -11.23
C GLU A 165 11.08 -7.67 -11.59
N ARG A 166 10.87 -7.41 -12.89
CA ARG A 166 10.28 -6.15 -13.37
C ARG A 166 8.86 -5.92 -12.83
N VAL A 167 8.01 -6.94 -12.84
CA VAL A 167 6.63 -6.85 -12.33
C VAL A 167 6.63 -6.59 -10.82
N ILE A 168 7.47 -7.29 -10.05
CA ILE A 168 7.60 -7.09 -8.60
C ILE A 168 8.11 -5.68 -8.29
N ALA A 169 9.11 -5.20 -9.02
CA ALA A 169 9.65 -3.86 -8.85
C ALA A 169 8.59 -2.79 -9.17
N CYS A 170 7.86 -2.94 -10.27
CA CYS A 170 6.79 -2.03 -10.67
C CYS A 170 5.67 -2.01 -9.63
N PHE A 171 5.18 -3.16 -9.18
CA PHE A 171 4.12 -3.23 -8.17
C PHE A 171 4.57 -2.66 -6.81
N THR A 172 5.84 -2.82 -6.45
CA THR A 172 6.43 -2.20 -5.24
C THR A 172 6.51 -0.67 -5.37
N TYR A 173 6.84 -0.17 -6.56
CA TYR A 173 6.82 1.26 -6.84
C TYR A 173 5.40 1.84 -6.80
N MET A 174 4.42 1.16 -7.39
CA MET A 174 3.01 1.58 -7.32
C MET A 174 2.52 1.68 -5.87
N HIS A 175 2.98 0.78 -4.98
CA HIS A 175 2.69 0.85 -3.55
C HIS A 175 3.30 2.09 -2.88
N SER A 176 4.58 2.39 -3.17
CA SER A 176 5.28 3.52 -2.53
C SER A 176 4.74 4.88 -2.95
N VAL A 177 4.15 4.99 -4.15
CA VAL A 177 3.50 6.21 -4.65
C VAL A 177 2.01 6.26 -4.28
N HIS A 178 1.50 5.28 -3.52
CA HIS A 178 0.07 5.14 -3.16
C HIS A 178 -0.88 5.06 -4.38
N GLN A 179 -0.42 4.50 -5.49
CA GLN A 179 -1.17 4.38 -6.75
C GLN A 179 -1.64 2.95 -7.05
N LEU A 180 -1.78 2.11 -6.02
CA LEU A 180 -2.31 0.75 -6.19
C LEU A 180 -3.83 0.70 -6.36
N TYR A 181 -4.51 1.76 -5.93
CA TYR A 181 -5.96 1.85 -5.99
C TYR A 181 -6.36 2.37 -7.36
N ASP A 182 -7.31 1.68 -8.00
CA ASP A 182 -7.94 2.20 -9.20
C ASP A 182 -8.70 3.47 -8.80
N GLU A 183 -8.20 4.61 -9.28
CA GLU A 183 -8.79 5.92 -8.99
C GLU A 183 -10.27 5.93 -9.44
N GLN A 184 -10.62 5.17 -10.48
CA GLN A 184 -12.00 5.05 -10.94
C GLN A 184 -12.90 4.37 -9.91
N GLU A 185 -12.45 3.26 -9.31
CA GLU A 185 -13.20 2.53 -8.28
C GLU A 185 -13.42 3.37 -7.02
N LEU A 186 -12.42 4.16 -6.63
CA LEU A 186 -12.54 5.10 -5.51
C LEU A 186 -13.51 6.24 -5.81
N LEU A 187 -13.44 6.78 -7.03
CA LEU A 187 -14.30 7.89 -7.45
C LEU A 187 -15.75 7.44 -7.63
N ASP A 188 -16.02 6.18 -8.02
CA ASP A 188 -17.38 5.64 -8.23
C ASP A 188 -18.27 5.68 -6.97
N VAL A 189 -17.68 5.73 -5.77
CA VAL A 189 -18.41 5.91 -4.50
C VAL A 189 -18.98 7.33 -4.36
N LEU A 190 -18.37 8.30 -5.05
CA LEU A 190 -18.74 9.72 -4.94
C LEU A 190 -19.81 10.10 -5.98
N PRO A 191 -20.71 11.03 -5.64
CA PRO A 191 -21.61 11.63 -6.62
C PRO A 191 -20.84 12.27 -7.81
N PRO A 192 -21.34 12.19 -9.06
CA PRO A 192 -20.64 12.69 -10.24
C PRO A 192 -20.21 14.16 -10.18
N ARG A 193 -20.97 14.99 -9.45
CA ARG A 193 -20.62 16.40 -9.24
C ARG A 193 -19.33 16.57 -8.42
N LEU A 194 -19.11 15.74 -7.41
CA LEU A 194 -17.90 15.79 -6.59
C LEU A 194 -16.70 15.17 -7.32
N GLN A 195 -16.93 14.07 -8.06
CA GLN A 195 -15.91 13.51 -8.96
C GLN A 195 -15.37 14.58 -9.91
N GLY A 196 -16.27 15.34 -10.54
CA GLY A 196 -15.87 16.40 -11.45
C GLY A 196 -15.10 17.54 -10.79
N GLN A 197 -15.47 17.94 -9.57
CA GLN A 197 -14.72 18.95 -8.82
C GLN A 197 -13.30 18.47 -8.47
N ILE A 198 -13.14 17.21 -8.08
CA ILE A 198 -11.83 16.60 -7.80
C ILE A 198 -10.99 16.58 -9.07
N ALA A 199 -11.54 16.07 -10.17
CA ALA A 199 -10.83 15.97 -11.44
C ALA A 199 -10.34 17.35 -11.94
N VAL A 200 -11.18 18.39 -11.85
CA VAL A 200 -10.80 19.77 -12.18
C VAL A 200 -9.64 20.24 -11.31
N ASN A 201 -9.71 20.03 -10.00
CA ASN A 201 -8.64 20.47 -9.10
C ASN A 201 -7.32 19.73 -9.35
N LEU A 202 -7.35 18.49 -9.82
CA LEU A 202 -6.16 17.69 -10.09
C LEU A 202 -5.50 18.00 -11.45
N HIS A 203 -6.29 18.24 -12.50
CA HIS A 203 -5.78 18.25 -13.88
C HIS A 203 -5.92 19.57 -14.62
N MET A 204 -6.80 20.48 -14.17
CA MET A 204 -7.10 21.71 -14.92
C MET A 204 -5.87 22.61 -15.08
N ASP A 205 -5.04 22.73 -14.05
CA ASP A 205 -3.83 23.59 -14.10
C ASP A 205 -2.78 23.05 -15.04
N THR A 206 -2.69 21.72 -15.20
CA THR A 206 -1.79 21.09 -16.17
C THR A 206 -2.32 21.26 -17.59
N LEU A 207 -3.63 21.05 -17.80
CA LEU A 207 -4.24 21.19 -19.13
C LEU A 207 -4.22 22.62 -19.66
N LYS A 208 -4.44 23.62 -18.82
CA LYS A 208 -4.40 25.05 -19.22
C LYS A 208 -3.03 25.49 -19.75
N LYS A 209 -1.95 24.79 -19.39
CA LYS A 209 -0.59 25.10 -19.84
C LYS A 209 -0.29 24.51 -21.22
N VAL A 210 -1.09 23.56 -21.70
CA VAL A 210 -0.91 22.93 -23.01
C VAL A 210 -1.25 23.93 -24.11
N GLU A 211 -0.32 24.13 -25.05
CA GLU A 211 -0.49 25.10 -26.14
C GLU A 211 -1.70 24.78 -27.03
N LEU A 212 -1.97 23.49 -27.23
CA LEU A 212 -3.10 23.01 -28.02
C LEU A 212 -4.47 23.51 -27.48
N PHE A 213 -4.61 23.57 -26.16
CA PHE A 213 -5.86 23.89 -25.46
C PHE A 213 -5.98 25.36 -25.08
N LYS A 214 -5.08 26.21 -25.58
CA LYS A 214 -5.09 27.64 -25.30
C LYS A 214 -6.35 28.28 -25.88
N GLN A 215 -6.99 29.17 -25.11
CA GLN A 215 -8.23 29.87 -25.49
C GLN A 215 -9.48 28.99 -25.70
N CYS A 216 -9.42 27.69 -25.38
CA CYS A 216 -10.61 26.85 -25.33
C CYS A 216 -11.51 27.23 -24.14
N SER A 217 -12.82 26.99 -24.28
CA SER A 217 -13.80 27.24 -23.23
C SER A 217 -13.58 26.37 -22.00
N ALA A 218 -13.92 26.89 -20.81
CA ALA A 218 -13.80 26.15 -19.57
C ALA A 218 -14.72 24.91 -19.53
N GLY A 219 -15.86 24.95 -20.23
CA GLY A 219 -16.78 23.81 -20.35
C GLY A 219 -16.18 22.66 -21.16
N PHE A 220 -15.51 22.98 -22.27
CA PHE A 220 -14.77 21.99 -23.04
C PHE A 220 -13.63 21.37 -22.22
N LEU A 221 -12.81 22.20 -21.56
CA LEU A 221 -11.70 21.71 -20.73
C LEU A 221 -12.18 20.84 -19.57
N TYR A 222 -13.35 21.14 -19.00
CA TYR A 222 -13.98 20.34 -17.97
C TYR A 222 -14.27 18.91 -18.47
N GLU A 223 -14.89 18.76 -19.64
CA GLU A 223 -15.17 17.45 -20.22
C GLU A 223 -13.89 16.68 -20.59
N VAL A 224 -12.85 17.38 -21.06
CA VAL A 224 -11.55 16.77 -21.36
C VAL A 224 -10.88 16.24 -20.09
N VAL A 225 -10.91 17.01 -19.00
CA VAL A 225 -10.37 16.61 -17.69
C VAL A 225 -10.96 15.28 -17.22
N LEU A 226 -12.26 15.07 -17.41
CA LEU A 226 -12.95 13.84 -16.98
C LEU A 226 -12.55 12.59 -17.80
N ARG A 227 -11.93 12.79 -18.98
CA ARG A 227 -11.49 11.70 -19.87
C ARG A 227 -10.00 11.41 -19.77
N ILE A 228 -9.23 12.22 -19.05
CA ILE A 228 -7.81 11.98 -18.83
C ILE A 228 -7.62 10.73 -17.98
N LYS A 229 -6.68 9.88 -18.39
CA LYS A 229 -6.23 8.73 -17.60
C LYS A 229 -4.78 8.91 -17.20
N GLN A 230 -4.45 8.58 -15.96
CA GLN A 230 -3.06 8.51 -15.52
C GLN A 230 -2.53 7.09 -15.76
N GLN A 231 -1.33 6.99 -16.31
CA GLN A 231 -0.61 5.73 -16.50
C GLN A 231 0.85 5.87 -16.05
N ILE A 232 1.37 4.82 -15.43
CA ILE A 232 2.76 4.72 -14.98
C ILE A 232 3.54 3.87 -15.98
N TYR A 233 4.71 4.35 -16.37
CA TYR A 233 5.67 3.61 -17.19
C TYR A 233 6.89 3.24 -16.35
N SER A 234 7.37 2.00 -16.49
CA SER A 234 8.55 1.53 -15.77
C SER A 234 9.84 1.96 -16.50
N PRO A 235 11.01 1.88 -15.83
CA PRO A 235 12.29 2.08 -16.50
C PRO A 235 12.45 1.17 -17.72
N ASN A 236 12.92 1.75 -18.82
CA ASN A 236 13.07 1.12 -20.13
C ASN A 236 11.76 0.65 -20.80
N ASP A 237 10.60 1.14 -20.35
CA ASP A 237 9.35 0.94 -21.10
C ASP A 237 9.21 1.97 -22.22
N TYR A 238 8.78 1.49 -23.39
CA TYR A 238 8.40 2.36 -24.49
C TYR A 238 6.97 2.86 -24.28
N LEU A 239 6.76 4.17 -24.35
CA LEU A 239 5.43 4.75 -24.40
C LEU A 239 4.76 4.42 -25.73
N PHE A 240 5.52 4.61 -26.80
CA PHE A 240 5.17 4.23 -28.17
C PHE A 240 6.45 4.06 -28.98
N ARG A 241 6.35 3.33 -30.09
CA ARG A 241 7.43 3.13 -31.06
C ARG A 241 7.16 3.90 -32.34
N ALA A 242 8.22 4.21 -33.10
CA ALA A 242 8.05 4.82 -34.39
C ALA A 242 7.28 3.86 -35.32
N GLY A 243 6.46 4.43 -36.19
CA GLY A 243 5.55 3.68 -37.05
C GLY A 243 4.27 3.20 -36.36
N GLU A 244 4.15 3.23 -35.03
CA GLU A 244 2.86 2.93 -34.37
C GLU A 244 1.81 4.00 -34.71
N ARG A 245 0.53 3.63 -34.67
CA ARG A 245 -0.56 4.54 -35.01
C ARG A 245 -0.73 5.56 -33.88
N ALA A 246 -0.70 6.84 -34.22
CA ALA A 246 -0.72 7.92 -33.25
C ALA A 246 -2.17 8.34 -32.97
N LYS A 247 -2.75 7.84 -31.88
CA LYS A 247 -4.14 8.15 -31.49
C LYS A 247 -4.26 8.87 -30.15
N GLU A 248 -3.17 9.00 -29.41
CA GLU A 248 -3.19 9.61 -28.08
C GLU A 248 -2.21 10.78 -28.00
N MET A 249 -2.53 11.76 -27.17
CA MET A 249 -1.52 12.68 -26.63
C MET A 249 -1.12 12.25 -25.22
N PHE A 250 0.11 12.62 -24.88
CA PHE A 250 0.72 12.36 -23.58
C PHE A 250 1.14 13.67 -22.94
N ILE A 251 0.91 13.80 -21.63
CA ILE A 251 1.42 14.91 -20.82
C ILE A 251 2.26 14.33 -19.70
N VAL A 252 3.53 14.69 -19.64
CA VAL A 252 4.45 14.19 -18.62
C VAL A 252 4.16 14.92 -17.31
N LYS A 253 3.65 14.21 -16.31
CA LYS A 253 3.43 14.76 -14.96
C LYS A 253 4.73 14.75 -14.17
N ARG A 254 5.42 13.60 -14.18
CA ARG A 254 6.68 13.37 -13.47
C ARG A 254 7.49 12.31 -14.19
N GLY A 255 8.78 12.53 -14.38
CA GLY A 255 9.71 11.55 -14.95
C GLY A 255 10.52 12.10 -16.12
N THR A 256 11.51 11.31 -16.52
CA THR A 256 12.39 11.62 -17.66
C THR A 256 12.20 10.61 -18.77
N LEU A 257 11.94 11.12 -19.97
CA LEU A 257 11.73 10.32 -21.18
C LEU A 257 12.80 10.65 -22.20
N HIS A 258 13.26 9.65 -22.94
CA HIS A 258 14.21 9.81 -24.04
C HIS A 258 13.56 9.51 -25.38
N VAL A 259 13.74 10.43 -26.32
CA VAL A 259 13.43 10.21 -27.72
C VAL A 259 14.53 9.36 -28.32
N ILE A 260 14.19 8.18 -28.81
CA ILE A 260 15.11 7.23 -29.44
C ILE A 260 14.88 7.27 -30.95
N ASP A 261 15.96 7.48 -31.68
CA ASP A 261 16.00 7.27 -33.13
C ASP A 261 16.22 5.78 -33.42
N GLU A 262 15.33 5.17 -34.20
CA GLU A 262 15.38 3.73 -34.50
C GLU A 262 16.63 3.34 -35.28
N ASN A 263 17.22 4.28 -36.03
CA ASN A 263 18.40 3.99 -36.85
C ASN A 263 19.68 3.88 -36.02
N THR A 264 19.80 4.69 -34.97
CA THR A 264 21.00 4.80 -34.15
C THR A 264 20.85 4.15 -32.77
N SER A 265 19.61 3.88 -32.35
CA SER A 265 19.27 3.37 -31.01
C SER A 265 19.86 4.19 -29.87
N THR A 266 20.17 5.47 -30.13
CA THR A 266 20.72 6.40 -29.14
C THR A 266 19.68 7.44 -28.73
N PRO A 267 19.71 7.88 -27.45
CA PRO A 267 18.84 8.96 -26.99
C PRO A 267 19.24 10.26 -27.68
N THR A 268 18.32 10.84 -28.45
CA THR A 268 18.55 12.07 -29.22
C THR A 268 18.14 13.31 -28.42
N MET A 269 17.08 13.19 -27.62
CA MET A 269 16.51 14.28 -26.84
C MET A 269 15.92 13.76 -25.54
N THR A 270 16.04 14.53 -24.47
CA THR A 270 15.40 14.26 -23.18
C THR A 270 14.19 15.16 -22.99
N ILE A 271 13.09 14.56 -22.57
CA ILE A 271 11.82 15.20 -22.26
C ILE A 271 11.60 15.06 -20.76
N THR A 272 11.23 16.16 -20.11
CA THR A 272 11.04 16.26 -18.66
C THR A 272 9.60 16.64 -18.33
N ASP A 273 9.32 16.73 -17.02
CA ASP A 273 8.05 17.16 -16.44
C ASP A 273 7.44 18.40 -17.12
N GLY A 274 6.13 18.35 -17.34
CA GLY A 274 5.33 19.40 -17.96
C GLY A 274 5.32 19.40 -19.48
N ALA A 275 6.14 18.59 -20.13
CA ALA A 275 6.16 18.47 -21.58
C ALA A 275 4.94 17.71 -22.12
N THR A 276 4.50 18.13 -23.31
CA THR A 276 3.37 17.57 -24.04
C THR A 276 3.88 16.89 -25.31
N ILE A 277 3.40 15.69 -25.58
CA ILE A 277 3.86 14.85 -26.69
C ILE A 277 2.65 14.33 -27.46
N GLY A 278 2.76 14.29 -28.79
CA GLY A 278 1.67 13.76 -29.62
C GLY A 278 0.44 14.65 -29.66
N GLU A 279 0.58 15.94 -29.39
CA GLU A 279 -0.53 16.91 -29.42
C GLU A 279 -1.26 16.89 -30.77
N MET A 280 -0.52 16.73 -31.87
CA MET A 280 -1.06 16.70 -33.22
C MET A 280 -1.75 15.36 -33.56
N SER A 281 -1.60 14.33 -32.74
CA SER A 281 -2.20 13.01 -32.95
C SER A 281 -3.68 12.97 -32.56
N VAL A 282 -4.13 13.94 -31.75
CA VAL A 282 -5.50 14.01 -31.23
C VAL A 282 -6.46 14.60 -32.25
N ILE A 283 -5.97 15.35 -33.23
CA ILE A 283 -6.77 16.08 -34.21
C ILE A 283 -6.35 15.65 -35.61
N LEU A 284 -7.30 15.24 -36.44
CA LEU A 284 -7.06 14.98 -37.85
C LEU A 284 -7.07 16.32 -38.61
N ILE A 285 -5.91 16.70 -39.15
CA ILE A 285 -5.75 17.92 -39.94
C ILE A 285 -5.36 17.53 -41.36
N ALA A 286 -6.16 17.97 -42.33
CA ALA A 286 -5.83 17.81 -43.75
C ALA A 286 -4.52 18.55 -44.08
N GLY A 287 -3.58 17.85 -44.72
CA GLY A 287 -2.25 18.39 -45.06
C GLY A 287 -1.16 18.23 -43.99
N ASN A 288 -1.43 17.47 -42.92
CA ASN A 288 -0.39 17.08 -41.96
C ASN A 288 0.62 16.12 -42.60
N GLN A 289 1.88 16.56 -42.73
CA GLN A 289 2.95 15.77 -43.35
C GLN A 289 3.42 14.59 -42.48
N LEU A 290 3.13 14.62 -41.17
CA LEU A 290 3.51 13.55 -40.23
C LEU A 290 2.63 12.31 -40.36
N GLY A 291 1.46 12.42 -40.99
CA GLY A 291 0.47 11.34 -41.10
C GLY A 291 -0.05 10.85 -39.74
N ASP A 292 -0.71 9.68 -39.75
CA ASP A 292 -1.32 9.05 -38.57
C ASP A 292 -0.35 8.15 -37.77
N ARG A 293 0.96 8.26 -37.98
CA ARG A 293 1.96 7.38 -37.36
C ARG A 293 2.99 8.16 -36.56
N ARG A 294 3.47 7.56 -35.47
CA ARG A 294 4.53 8.13 -34.64
C ARG A 294 5.82 8.20 -35.46
N THR A 295 6.49 9.34 -35.42
CA THR A 295 7.75 9.55 -36.15
C THR A 295 8.99 9.12 -35.37
N VAL A 296 8.87 9.01 -34.05
CA VAL A 296 9.96 8.68 -33.14
C VAL A 296 9.50 7.67 -32.10
N SER A 297 10.46 6.96 -31.52
CA SER A 297 10.22 6.08 -30.37
C SER A 297 10.49 6.85 -29.08
N LEU A 298 9.67 6.62 -28.05
CA LEU A 298 9.81 7.30 -26.77
C LEU A 298 9.96 6.28 -25.64
N LEU A 299 11.07 6.36 -24.92
CA LEU A 299 11.44 5.43 -23.85
C LEU A 299 11.46 6.15 -22.50
N SER A 300 10.94 5.51 -21.46
CA SER A 300 11.09 5.98 -20.09
C SER A 300 12.46 5.62 -19.52
N GLU A 301 13.20 6.58 -19.00
CA GLU A 301 14.48 6.34 -18.32
C GLU A 301 14.26 5.72 -16.94
N GLY A 302 13.33 6.32 -16.17
CA GLY A 302 12.93 5.89 -14.84
C GLY A 302 11.46 5.48 -14.77
N TYR A 303 10.89 5.51 -13.57
CA TYR A 303 9.44 5.49 -13.42
C TYR A 303 8.87 6.85 -13.80
N SER A 304 7.93 6.85 -14.75
CA SER A 304 7.32 8.07 -15.26
C SER A 304 5.80 8.02 -15.14
N ASP A 305 5.24 9.09 -14.58
CA ASP A 305 3.80 9.33 -14.45
C ASP A 305 3.34 10.20 -15.61
N VAL A 306 2.44 9.65 -16.43
CA VAL A 306 2.02 10.28 -17.69
C VAL A 306 0.50 10.31 -17.75
N TYR A 307 -0.06 11.47 -18.13
CA TYR A 307 -1.46 11.58 -18.47
C TYR A 307 -1.68 11.28 -19.95
N ILE A 308 -2.70 10.50 -20.23
CA ILE A 308 -3.06 10.04 -21.58
C ILE A 308 -4.45 10.57 -21.92
N LEU A 309 -4.58 11.13 -23.12
CA LEU A 309 -5.85 11.56 -23.68
C LEU A 309 -5.99 10.99 -25.09
N ASN A 310 -7.07 10.26 -25.33
CA ASN A 310 -7.33 9.60 -26.61
C ASN A 310 -8.02 10.55 -27.60
N GLN A 311 -7.70 10.39 -28.88
CA GLN A 311 -8.34 11.05 -30.01
C GLN A 311 -9.85 10.78 -30.04
N ASP A 312 -10.27 9.53 -29.79
CA ASP A 312 -11.68 9.15 -29.82
C ASP A 312 -12.49 9.92 -28.75
N ASP A 313 -11.90 10.10 -27.55
CA ASP A 313 -12.52 10.85 -26.46
C ASP A 313 -12.65 12.34 -26.80
N VAL A 314 -11.59 12.97 -27.32
CA VAL A 314 -11.61 14.39 -27.69
C VAL A 314 -12.54 14.64 -28.87
N SER A 315 -12.50 13.78 -29.90
CA SER A 315 -13.37 13.91 -31.07
C SER A 315 -14.86 13.77 -30.71
N ALA A 316 -15.19 12.98 -29.69
CA ALA A 316 -16.55 12.89 -29.17
C ALA A 316 -16.98 14.22 -28.51
N ILE A 317 -16.14 14.82 -27.66
CA ILE A 317 -16.44 16.09 -26.99
C ILE A 317 -16.56 17.24 -28.00
N LEU A 318 -15.71 17.25 -29.04
CA LEU A 318 -15.73 18.29 -30.07
C LEU A 318 -17.02 18.33 -30.89
N LYS A 319 -17.85 17.29 -30.85
CA LYS A 319 -19.20 17.31 -31.46
C LYS A 319 -20.14 18.27 -30.75
N ASP A 320 -20.00 18.38 -29.43
CA ASP A 320 -20.85 19.23 -28.59
C ASP A 320 -20.31 20.67 -28.47
N TYR A 321 -19.02 20.88 -28.76
CA TYR A 321 -18.34 22.17 -28.67
C TYR A 321 -17.74 22.62 -30.03
N PRO A 322 -18.57 23.04 -31.00
CA PRO A 322 -18.11 23.38 -32.35
C PRO A 322 -17.21 24.64 -32.39
N SER A 323 -17.43 25.61 -31.50
CA SER A 323 -16.57 26.80 -31.41
C SER A 323 -15.17 26.46 -30.91
N ASP A 324 -15.07 25.54 -29.95
CA ASP A 324 -13.77 25.08 -29.43
C ASP A 324 -13.03 24.23 -30.47
N ARG A 325 -13.77 23.48 -31.31
CA ARG A 325 -13.20 22.77 -32.45
C ARG A 325 -12.46 23.69 -33.40
N GLU A 326 -13.04 24.83 -33.77
CA GLU A 326 -12.37 25.80 -34.64
C GLU A 326 -11.10 26.38 -33.98
N THR A 327 -11.20 26.78 -32.71
CA THR A 327 -10.06 27.27 -31.92
C THR A 327 -8.92 26.24 -31.86
N LEU A 328 -9.27 24.98 -31.57
CA LEU A 328 -8.32 23.88 -31.45
C LEU A 328 -7.63 23.57 -32.80
N ILE A 329 -8.38 23.59 -33.92
CA ILE A 329 -7.80 23.43 -35.27
C ILE A 329 -6.86 24.59 -35.59
N ASN A 330 -7.22 25.83 -35.24
CA ASN A 330 -6.37 26.99 -35.46
C ASN A 330 -5.07 26.91 -34.64
N ASN A 331 -5.16 26.58 -33.35
CA ASN A 331 -4.00 26.36 -32.50
C ASN A 331 -3.08 25.27 -33.09
N ALA A 332 -3.66 24.15 -33.51
CA ALA A 332 -2.89 23.06 -34.09
C ALA A 332 -2.23 23.45 -35.43
N ARG A 333 -2.91 24.22 -36.28
CA ARG A 333 -2.32 24.78 -37.51
C ARG A 333 -1.17 25.73 -37.19
N GLU A 334 -1.29 26.59 -36.19
CA GLU A 334 -0.21 27.48 -35.75
C GLU A 334 1.00 26.69 -35.25
N MET A 335 0.78 25.64 -34.47
CA MET A 335 1.84 24.76 -33.96
C MET A 335 2.54 23.97 -35.08
N LEU A 336 1.82 23.54 -36.11
CA LEU A 336 2.45 22.89 -37.26
C LEU A 336 3.22 23.88 -38.15
N ARG A 337 2.72 25.12 -38.29
CA ARG A 337 3.42 26.19 -39.04
C ARG A 337 4.73 26.56 -38.36
N SER A 338 4.72 26.73 -37.03
CA SER A 338 5.94 27.06 -36.27
C SER A 338 7.01 25.97 -36.38
N ARG A 339 6.60 24.72 -36.63
CA ARG A 339 7.48 23.56 -36.82
C ARG A 339 7.82 23.27 -38.29
N ASN A 340 7.30 24.05 -39.26
CA ASN A 340 7.42 23.82 -40.71
C ASN A 340 6.90 22.44 -41.17
N LEU A 341 5.87 21.90 -40.54
CA LEU A 341 5.33 20.54 -40.81
C LEU A 341 3.96 20.55 -41.51
N LEU A 342 3.53 21.72 -41.98
CA LEU A 342 2.35 21.88 -42.85
C LEU A 342 2.79 22.01 -44.30
N ALA A 343 2.13 21.28 -45.20
CA ALA A 343 2.28 21.53 -46.62
C ALA A 343 1.68 22.91 -46.97
N GLU A 344 2.50 23.83 -47.45
CA GLU A 344 2.02 25.05 -48.10
C GLU A 344 1.45 24.66 -49.46
N ASN A 345 0.12 24.63 -49.53
CA ASN A 345 -0.73 24.29 -50.69
C ASN A 345 -1.00 22.79 -50.91
N PRO A 346 -2.11 22.24 -50.41
CA PRO A 346 -2.91 21.33 -51.21
C PRO A 346 -3.79 22.18 -52.15
N ASP A 347 -3.88 21.80 -53.42
CA ASP A 347 -4.68 22.46 -54.44
C ASP A 347 -6.05 22.95 -53.96
N GLY A 348 -6.34 24.23 -54.23
CA GLY A 348 -7.62 24.83 -54.64
C GLY A 348 -8.96 24.15 -54.31
N SER A 349 -9.09 23.48 -53.17
CA SER A 349 -10.33 22.90 -52.67
C SER A 349 -10.63 23.56 -51.33
N THR A 350 -11.40 24.64 -51.42
CA THR A 350 -12.23 25.11 -50.31
C THR A 350 -13.31 24.08 -50.05
N ASP A 351 -12.92 22.95 -49.47
CA ASP A 351 -13.81 22.01 -48.81
C ASP A 351 -13.04 21.55 -47.57
N ASP A 352 -13.06 22.37 -46.52
CA ASP A 352 -12.99 21.84 -45.15
C ASP A 352 -14.22 20.92 -45.05
N GLU A 353 -14.09 19.66 -45.46
CA GLU A 353 -15.10 18.68 -45.09
C GLU A 353 -15.25 18.77 -43.56
N PRO A 354 -16.50 18.85 -43.05
CA PRO A 354 -16.71 18.77 -41.62
C PRO A 354 -15.97 17.54 -41.09
N ILE A 355 -15.57 17.52 -39.80
CA ILE A 355 -15.18 16.28 -39.12
C ILE A 355 -16.39 15.35 -39.27
N THR A 356 -16.42 14.62 -40.37
CA THR A 356 -17.28 13.50 -40.58
C THR A 356 -16.66 12.48 -39.65
N MET A 357 -17.48 12.03 -38.69
CA MET A 357 -17.39 10.64 -38.27
C MET A 357 -16.99 9.83 -39.50
N LEU A 358 -16.09 8.85 -39.33
CA LEU A 358 -15.90 7.83 -40.35
C LEU A 358 -17.24 7.57 -41.02
N SER A 359 -17.30 7.77 -42.34
CA SER A 359 -18.54 7.58 -43.09
C SER A 359 -19.15 6.25 -42.65
N LEU A 360 -20.48 6.11 -42.62
CA LEU A 360 -21.13 4.84 -42.28
C LEU A 360 -20.48 3.66 -43.05
N GLU A 361 -20.05 3.94 -44.27
CA GLU A 361 -19.31 3.04 -45.16
C GLU A 361 -17.92 2.65 -44.64
N GLU A 362 -17.25 3.60 -44.01
CA GLU A 362 -15.91 3.48 -43.44
C GLU A 362 -15.95 2.77 -42.07
N GLN A 363 -16.99 3.02 -41.26
CA GLN A 363 -17.31 2.22 -40.07
C GLN A 363 -17.66 0.77 -40.45
N LEU A 364 -18.42 0.59 -41.53
CA LEU A 364 -18.81 -0.73 -42.04
C LEU A 364 -17.60 -1.49 -42.60
N ASN A 365 -16.68 -0.80 -43.28
CA ASN A 365 -15.41 -1.38 -43.72
C ASN A 365 -14.52 -1.78 -42.54
N ARG A 366 -14.44 -0.96 -41.48
CA ARG A 366 -13.71 -1.33 -40.24
C ARG A 366 -14.31 -2.53 -39.54
N LEU A 367 -15.64 -2.60 -39.43
CA LEU A 367 -16.33 -3.77 -38.89
C LEU A 367 -16.07 -5.02 -39.74
N LYS A 368 -16.07 -4.87 -41.07
CA LYS A 368 -15.74 -5.96 -41.99
C LYS A 368 -14.30 -6.46 -41.84
N ASP A 369 -13.35 -5.55 -41.68
CA ASP A 369 -11.94 -5.91 -41.44
C ASP A 369 -11.75 -6.60 -40.08
N GLN A 370 -12.44 -6.13 -39.03
CA GLN A 370 -12.42 -6.78 -37.71
C GLN A 370 -13.06 -8.18 -37.74
N ILE A 371 -14.16 -8.36 -38.47
CA ILE A 371 -14.78 -9.67 -38.67
C ILE A 371 -13.83 -10.60 -39.44
N GLY A 372 -13.14 -10.10 -40.48
CA GLY A 372 -12.17 -10.88 -41.23
C GLY A 372 -10.96 -11.30 -40.40
N GLU A 373 -10.48 -10.45 -39.51
CA GLU A 373 -9.38 -10.78 -38.60
C GLU A 373 -9.82 -11.81 -37.54
N LEU A 374 -11.03 -11.66 -36.99
CA LEU A 374 -11.62 -12.63 -36.08
C LEU A 374 -11.82 -14.00 -36.76
N ASP A 375 -12.27 -14.03 -38.00
CA ASP A 375 -12.46 -15.27 -38.76
C ASP A 375 -11.12 -15.98 -39.04
N LYS A 376 -10.06 -15.22 -39.35
CA LYS A 376 -8.70 -15.78 -39.43
C LYS A 376 -8.22 -16.35 -38.09
N GLN A 377 -8.44 -15.63 -37.00
CA GLN A 377 -8.07 -16.10 -35.67
C GLN A 377 -8.83 -17.37 -35.30
N LEU A 378 -10.13 -17.43 -35.60
CA LEU A 378 -10.98 -18.57 -35.32
C LEU A 378 -10.59 -19.79 -36.16
N ASN A 379 -10.29 -19.60 -37.45
CA ASN A 379 -9.77 -20.66 -38.31
C ASN A 379 -8.40 -21.17 -37.85
N ASN A 380 -7.50 -20.28 -37.43
CA ASN A 380 -6.22 -20.69 -36.84
C ASN A 380 -6.40 -21.46 -35.53
N MET A 381 -7.42 -21.12 -34.73
CA MET A 381 -7.75 -21.83 -33.50
C MET A 381 -8.39 -23.20 -33.77
N CYS A 382 -9.25 -23.31 -34.78
CA CYS A 382 -9.79 -24.59 -35.22
C CYS A 382 -8.70 -25.51 -35.78
N ALA A 383 -7.79 -24.98 -36.60
CA ALA A 383 -6.65 -25.74 -37.11
C ALA A 383 -5.71 -26.22 -36.00
N SER A 384 -5.50 -25.40 -34.96
CA SER A 384 -4.72 -25.82 -33.80
C SER A 384 -5.44 -26.92 -33.00
N PHE A 385 -6.77 -26.85 -32.86
CA PHE A 385 -7.57 -27.91 -32.23
C PHE A 385 -7.55 -29.23 -33.01
N GLU A 386 -7.67 -29.21 -34.34
CA GLU A 386 -7.56 -30.42 -35.17
C GLU A 386 -6.16 -31.05 -35.04
N SER A 387 -5.10 -30.23 -35.01
CA SER A 387 -3.74 -30.73 -34.81
C SER A 387 -3.52 -31.39 -33.43
N VAL A 388 -4.27 -30.93 -32.42
CA VAL A 388 -4.23 -31.48 -31.05
C VAL A 388 -5.07 -32.77 -30.96
N GLU A 389 -6.21 -32.85 -31.64
CA GLU A 389 -7.00 -34.09 -31.75
C GLU A 389 -6.23 -35.18 -32.50
N ASP A 390 -5.54 -34.82 -33.58
CA ASP A 390 -4.67 -35.77 -34.30
C ASP A 390 -3.52 -36.23 -33.40
N ALA A 391 -2.86 -35.34 -32.67
CA ALA A 391 -1.81 -35.72 -31.71
C ALA A 391 -2.31 -36.68 -30.60
N HIS A 392 -3.56 -36.52 -30.15
CA HIS A 392 -4.19 -37.45 -29.21
C HIS A 392 -4.54 -38.80 -29.84
N ARG A 393 -4.92 -38.83 -31.12
CA ARG A 393 -5.22 -40.07 -31.84
C ARG A 393 -4.00 -40.98 -32.01
N TRP A 394 -2.81 -40.39 -32.12
CA TRP A 394 -1.53 -41.12 -32.21
C TRP A 394 -0.96 -41.58 -30.86
N SER A 395 -1.45 -41.03 -29.73
CA SER A 395 -1.00 -41.46 -28.38
C SER A 395 -1.89 -42.53 -27.73
N GLY A 396 -3.01 -42.89 -28.37
CA GLY A 396 -3.94 -43.94 -27.91
C GLY A 396 -3.70 -45.33 -28.51
N VAL A 397 -2.61 -45.55 -29.27
CA VAL A 397 -2.24 -46.86 -29.81
C VAL A 397 -0.86 -47.25 -29.31
N THR A 398 -0.77 -47.68 -28.05
CA THR A 398 0.19 -48.67 -27.54
C THR A 398 -0.35 -49.25 -26.24
#